data_AF-A0AAU1V7V9-F1
#
_entry.id   AF-A0AAU1V7V9-F1
#
_cell.length_a   1.000
_cell.length_b   1.000
_cell.length_c   1.000
_cell.angle_alpha   90.00
_cell.angle_beta   90.00
_cell.angle_gamma   90.00
#
_symmetry.space_group_name_H-M   'P 1'
#
loop_
_entity.id
_entity.type
_entity.pdbx_description
1 polymer ?
#
loop_
_entity_poly.entity_id
_entity_poly.type
_entity_poly.pdbx_seq_one_letter_code
_entity_poly.pdbx_strand_id
1 'polypeptide(L)'
;MQSVREVHMFGGLGFMVNGKLAVFAHGDGGMWLRCTPSRVGELERKGAQCADMGNGRNMGAGWVQVSAEQVPTEETLDFWLDVALDHHRSATTPRRKR
;
A
#
# COMPACT_ATOMS: atom_id res chain seq x y z
N MET A 1 -0.13 20.14 -6.18
CA MET A 1 0.67 19.06 -6.80
C MET A 1 1.04 18.07 -5.71
N GLN A 2 0.70 16.78 -5.83
CA GLN A 2 1.12 15.78 -4.84
C GLN A 2 2.63 15.53 -5.02
N SER A 3 3.40 15.50 -3.94
CA SER A 3 4.83 15.18 -4.04
C SER A 3 5.04 13.68 -3.97
N VAL A 4 5.87 13.16 -4.86
CA VAL A 4 6.27 11.74 -4.92
C VAL A 4 7.78 11.65 -4.73
N ARG A 5 8.22 10.70 -3.91
CA ARG A 5 9.65 10.34 -3.80
C ARG A 5 9.83 8.85 -3.58
N GLU A 6 10.99 8.35 -3.97
CA GLU A 6 11.37 6.96 -3.82
C GLU A 6 12.33 6.75 -2.64
N VAL A 7 12.22 5.59 -1.98
CA VAL A 7 13.06 5.18 -0.86
C VAL A 7 13.41 3.71 -0.99
N HIS A 8 14.69 3.40 -1.15
CA HIS A 8 15.16 2.01 -1.08
C HIS A 8 15.14 1.53 0.37
N MET A 9 14.40 0.47 0.65
CA MET A 9 14.29 -0.10 2.00
C MET A 9 13.86 -1.57 1.91
N PHE A 10 14.17 -2.38 2.93
CA PHE A 10 13.67 -3.75 3.06
C PHE A 10 13.82 -4.63 1.81
N GLY A 11 14.88 -4.42 1.01
CA GLY A 11 15.14 -5.18 -0.23
C GLY A 11 14.23 -4.81 -1.41
N GLY A 12 13.53 -3.68 -1.35
CA GLY A 12 12.64 -3.19 -2.40
C GLY A 12 12.60 -1.66 -2.48
N LEU A 13 11.54 -1.15 -3.11
CA LEU A 13 11.37 0.27 -3.39
C LEU A 13 10.06 0.81 -2.81
N GLY A 14 10.17 1.78 -1.89
CA GLY A 14 9.06 2.49 -1.30
C GLY A 14 8.72 3.77 -2.06
N PHE A 15 7.47 3.91 -2.48
CA PHE A 15 6.92 5.12 -3.07
C PHE A 15 6.17 5.91 -2.02
N MET A 16 6.69 7.10 -1.74
CA MET A 16 6.15 8.01 -0.74
C MET A 16 5.29 9.07 -1.44
N VAL A 17 4.06 9.28 -0.98
CA VAL A 17 3.17 10.34 -1.43
C VAL A 17 2.95 11.32 -0.29
N ASN A 18 3.28 12.60 -0.51
CA ASN A 18 3.21 13.65 0.52
C ASN A 18 3.92 13.27 1.82
N GLY A 19 5.09 12.61 1.70
CA GLY A 19 5.91 12.19 2.84
C GLY A 19 5.45 10.93 3.58
N LYS A 20 4.39 10.26 3.12
CA LYS A 20 3.87 9.00 3.70
C LYS A 20 4.03 7.85 2.71
N LEU A 21 4.33 6.65 3.20
CA LEU A 21 4.47 5.47 2.35
C LEU A 21 3.10 5.09 1.78
N ALA A 22 2.99 5.07 0.46
CA ALA A 22 1.77 4.67 -0.25
C ALA A 22 1.86 3.22 -0.70
N VAL A 23 2.97 2.87 -1.37
CA VAL A 23 3.22 1.55 -1.94
C VAL A 23 4.68 1.18 -1.69
N PHE A 24 4.94 -0.08 -1.41
CA PHE A 24 6.27 -0.66 -1.35
C PHE A 24 6.33 -1.85 -2.31
N ALA A 25 7.12 -1.75 -3.38
CA ALA A 25 7.34 -2.84 -4.31
C ALA A 25 8.47 -3.75 -3.78
N HIS A 26 8.17 -5.03 -3.62
CA HIS A 26 9.15 -6.05 -3.26
C HIS A 26 9.94 -6.50 -4.49
N GLY A 27 11.17 -6.98 -4.26
CA GLY A 27 12.02 -7.54 -5.32
C GLY A 27 11.50 -8.86 -5.92
N ASP A 28 10.50 -9.50 -5.30
CA ASP A 28 9.83 -10.69 -5.81
C ASP A 28 8.64 -10.39 -6.74
N GLY A 29 8.36 -9.11 -7.00
CA GLY A 29 7.24 -8.66 -7.83
C GLY A 29 5.93 -8.44 -7.07
N GLY A 30 5.88 -8.77 -5.78
CA GLY A 30 4.78 -8.39 -4.90
C GLY A 30 4.86 -6.94 -4.44
N MET A 31 3.85 -6.49 -3.70
CA MET A 31 3.84 -5.15 -3.11
C MET A 31 3.04 -5.09 -1.81
N TRP A 32 3.40 -4.13 -0.97
CA TRP A 32 2.56 -3.67 0.13
C TRP A 32 1.94 -2.33 -0.21
N LEU A 33 0.70 -2.13 0.19
CA LEU A 33 0.01 -0.86 -0.02
C LEU A 33 -0.90 -0.51 1.16
N ARG A 34 -1.15 0.78 1.29
CA ARG A 34 -2.00 1.34 2.33
C ARG A 34 -3.40 1.61 1.80
N CYS A 35 -4.42 0.98 2.37
CA CYS A 35 -5.83 1.20 2.04
C CYS A 35 -6.62 1.75 3.24
N THR A 36 -7.85 2.20 2.96
CA THR A 36 -8.83 2.50 4.02
C THR A 36 -9.18 1.20 4.75
N PRO A 37 -9.13 1.13 6.10
CA PRO A 37 -9.36 -0.12 6.84
C PRO A 37 -10.69 -0.82 6.53
N SER A 38 -11.74 -0.08 6.18
CA SER A 38 -13.05 -0.65 5.80
C SER A 38 -13.03 -1.42 4.47
N ARG A 39 -12.02 -1.21 3.62
CA ARG A 39 -11.86 -1.90 2.33
C ARG A 39 -11.06 -3.20 2.43
N VAL A 40 -10.38 -3.47 3.56
CA VAL A 40 -9.50 -4.65 3.69
C VAL A 40 -10.21 -5.94 3.30
N GLY A 41 -11.42 -6.21 3.83
CA GLY A 41 -12.14 -7.43 3.49
C GLY A 41 -12.58 -7.53 2.02
N GLU A 42 -12.79 -6.41 1.32
CA GLU A 42 -13.03 -6.40 -0.13
C GLU A 42 -11.76 -6.79 -0.91
N LEU A 43 -10.62 -6.25 -0.49
CA LEU A 43 -9.33 -6.48 -1.13
C LEU A 43 -8.81 -7.89 -0.86
N GLU A 44 -9.10 -8.46 0.31
CA GLU A 44 -8.80 -9.87 0.61
C GLU A 44 -9.53 -10.84 -0.33
N ARG A 45 -10.79 -10.54 -0.68
CA ARG A 45 -11.53 -11.31 -1.71
C ARG A 45 -10.93 -11.19 -3.10
N LYS A 46 -10.10 -10.17 -3.34
CA LYS A 46 -9.34 -9.96 -4.58
C LYS A 46 -7.90 -10.48 -4.50
N GLY A 47 -7.58 -11.28 -3.47
CA GLY A 47 -6.28 -11.93 -3.34
C GLY A 47 -5.25 -11.16 -2.52
N ALA A 48 -5.60 -10.02 -1.93
CA ALA A 48 -4.72 -9.35 -0.97
C ALA A 48 -4.69 -10.11 0.37
N GLN A 49 -3.64 -9.89 1.16
CA GLN A 49 -3.53 -10.40 2.52
C GLN A 49 -3.10 -9.28 3.47
N CYS A 50 -3.19 -9.48 4.78
CA CYS A 50 -2.59 -8.54 5.72
C CYS A 50 -1.06 -8.47 5.51
N ALA A 51 -0.49 -7.27 5.46
CA ALA A 51 0.96 -7.11 5.30
C ALA A 51 1.70 -7.50 6.58
N ASP A 52 2.62 -8.47 6.45
CA ASP A 52 3.45 -9.01 7.54
C ASP A 52 4.88 -8.46 7.46
N MET A 53 5.38 -7.85 8.55
CA MET A 53 6.76 -7.38 8.68
C MET A 53 7.73 -8.51 9.08
N GLY A 54 7.25 -9.74 9.18
CA GLY A 54 7.96 -10.89 9.72
C GLY A 54 7.80 -11.03 11.23
N ASN A 55 8.16 -12.22 11.74
CA ASN A 55 8.10 -12.56 13.16
C ASN A 55 6.71 -12.35 13.79
N GLY A 56 5.65 -12.54 13.01
CA GLY A 56 4.26 -12.37 13.46
C GLY A 56 3.83 -10.93 13.70
N ARG A 57 4.57 -9.95 13.17
CA ARG A 57 4.28 -8.52 13.34
C ARG A 57 3.63 -7.96 12.09
N ASN A 58 2.34 -7.66 12.16
CA ASN A 58 1.65 -7.00 11.06
C ASN A 58 1.94 -5.49 11.04
N MET A 59 1.95 -4.90 9.85
CA MET A 59 2.11 -3.45 9.65
C MET A 59 0.97 -2.62 10.30
N GLY A 60 -0.14 -3.26 10.66
CA GLY A 60 -1.31 -2.65 11.30
C GLY A 60 -2.48 -2.40 10.35
N ALA A 61 -3.62 -2.01 10.90
CA ALA A 61 -4.89 -1.90 10.17
C ALA A 61 -4.78 -1.06 8.89
N GLY A 62 -5.25 -1.61 7.76
CA GLY A 62 -5.23 -0.95 6.46
C GLY A 62 -3.94 -1.15 5.66
N TRP A 63 -2.98 -1.94 6.14
CA TRP A 63 -1.87 -2.42 5.30
C TRP A 63 -2.19 -3.79 4.74
N VAL A 64 -2.08 -3.91 3.41
CA VAL A 64 -2.26 -5.17 2.71
C VAL A 64 -1.04 -5.47 1.84
N GLN A 65 -0.77 -6.76 1.64
CA GLN A 65 0.19 -7.28 0.69
C GLN A 65 -0.53 -7.93 -0.48
N VAL A 66 0.06 -7.78 -1.66
CA VAL A 66 -0.45 -8.30 -2.93
C VAL A 66 0.72 -9.03 -3.58
N SER A 67 0.53 -10.31 -3.91
CA SER A 67 1.58 -11.11 -4.56
C SER A 67 1.69 -10.78 -6.05
N ALA A 68 2.80 -11.18 -6.68
CA ALA A 68 3.05 -10.93 -8.10
C ALA A 68 1.93 -11.50 -9.00
N GLU A 69 1.32 -12.63 -8.61
CA GLU A 69 0.24 -13.27 -9.37
C GLU A 69 -1.04 -12.45 -9.42
N GLN A 70 -1.21 -11.49 -8.49
CA GLN A 70 -2.36 -10.58 -8.45
C GLN A 70 -2.09 -9.26 -9.18
N VAL A 71 -0.91 -9.10 -9.78
CA VAL A 71 -0.51 -7.94 -10.60
C VAL A 71 0.10 -8.29 -11.96
N PRO A 72 -0.52 -9.20 -12.75
CA PRO A 72 0.05 -9.65 -14.02
C PRO A 72 -0.01 -8.58 -15.13
N THR A 73 -0.85 -7.56 -14.98
CA THR A 73 -1.08 -6.52 -16.00
C THR A 73 -1.02 -5.11 -15.41
N GLU A 74 -0.78 -4.13 -16.27
CA GLU A 74 -0.84 -2.71 -15.91
C GLU A 74 -2.21 -2.33 -15.31
N GLU A 75 -3.30 -2.87 -15.84
CA GLU A 75 -4.66 -2.64 -15.32
C GLU A 75 -4.83 -3.13 -13.87
N THR A 76 -4.28 -4.31 -13.56
CA THR A 76 -4.32 -4.83 -12.18
C THR A 76 -3.42 -4.01 -11.26
N LEU A 77 -2.24 -3.59 -11.73
CA LEU A 77 -1.35 -2.70 -11.00
C LEU A 77 -2.05 -1.37 -10.69
N ASP A 78 -2.63 -0.72 -11.69
CA ASP A 78 -3.34 0.55 -11.57
C ASP A 78 -4.46 0.50 -10.53
N PHE A 79 -5.24 -0.59 -10.52
CA PHE A 79 -6.25 -0.80 -9.48
C PHE A 79 -5.67 -0.73 -8.07
N TRP A 80 -4.55 -1.40 -7.82
CA TRP A 80 -3.90 -1.41 -6.50
C TRP A 80 -3.28 -0.06 -6.15
N LEU A 81 -2.70 0.63 -7.13
CA LEU A 81 -2.18 1.99 -6.95
C LEU A 81 -3.31 2.97 -6.60
N ASP A 82 -4.46 2.88 -7.27
CA ASP A 82 -5.62 3.73 -6.98
C ASP A 82 -6.16 3.51 -5.57
N VAL A 83 -6.20 2.26 -5.09
CA VAL A 83 -6.53 1.94 -3.69
C VAL A 83 -5.61 2.69 -2.73
N ALA A 84 -4.30 2.72 -3.02
CA ALA A 84 -3.31 3.40 -2.19
C ALA A 84 -3.44 4.93 -2.21
N LEU A 85 -3.71 5.49 -3.38
CA LEU A 85 -3.86 6.92 -3.60
C LEU A 85 -5.18 7.45 -3.02
N ASP A 86 -6.27 6.68 -3.07
CA ASP A 86 -7.54 7.02 -2.42
C ASP A 86 -7.40 7.16 -0.90
N HIS A 87 -6.62 6.28 -0.28
CA HIS A 87 -6.29 6.41 1.13
C HIS A 87 -5.54 7.72 1.41
N HIS A 88 -4.60 8.08 0.55
CA HIS A 88 -3.83 9.31 0.72
C HIS A 88 -4.68 10.57 0.52
N ARG A 89 -5.56 10.60 -0.49
CA ARG A 89 -6.51 11.70 -0.74
C ARG A 89 -7.38 11.97 0.50
N SER A 90 -7.95 10.93 1.09
CA SER A 90 -8.78 11.04 2.29
C SER A 90 -7.99 11.35 3.57
N ALA A 91 -6.76 10.85 3.70
CA ALA A 91 -5.89 11.08 4.85
C ALA A 91 -5.21 12.47 4.89
N THR A 92 -5.39 13.30 3.85
CA THR A 92 -4.87 14.67 3.78
C THR A 92 -5.68 15.70 4.56
N THR A 93 -6.78 15.32 5.22
CA THR A 93 -7.38 16.19 6.24
C THR A 93 -6.42 16.26 7.43
N PRO A 94 -5.91 17.44 7.83
CA PRO A 94 -4.99 17.54 8.95
C PRO A 94 -5.67 16.98 10.20
N ARG A 95 -5.09 15.95 10.80
CA ARG A 95 -5.51 15.51 12.13
C ARG A 95 -5.15 16.64 13.09
N ARG A 96 -6.14 17.46 13.47
CA ARG A 96 -5.99 18.56 14.42
C ARG A 96 -5.47 17.95 15.73
N LYS A 97 -4.23 18.27 16.11
CA LYS A 97 -3.69 17.89 17.43
C LYS A 97 -4.54 18.58 18.50
N ARG A 98 -5.08 17.80 19.44
CA ARG A 98 -5.56 18.30 20.74
C ARG A 98 -4.36 18.52 21.64
#